data_AF-A0A519P5K3-F1
#
_entry.id   AF-A0A519P5K3-F1
#
_cell.length_a   1.000
_cell.length_b   1.000
_cell.length_c   1.000
_cell.angle_alpha   90.00
_cell.angle_beta   90.00
_cell.angle_gamma   90.00
#
_symmetry.space_group_name_H-M   'P 1'
#
loop_
_entity.id
_entity.type
_entity.pdbx_description
1 polymer ?
#
loop_
_entity_poly.entity_id
_entity_poly.type
_entity_poly.pdbx_seq_one_letter_code
_entity_poly.pdbx_strand_id
1 'polypeptide(L)'
;MSLGLTVHGSIQEIGADVWDACAAPTGDPFVTYAFLHACEASGSAAPRQGWGPRHLLARDGDAILGVVPLYMKGHSQGEYVFDHSWADAYERAGGAYYPKLLGAVPFTPATGPRLLTHPDAAAAAAEDALIHGAVALTDQLDLSSLHILFPEERQWRRMGDAGMLLR
;
A
#
# COMPACT_ATOMS: atom_id res chain seq x y z
N MET A 1 -5.69 -22.26 11.41
CA MET A 1 -4.99 -21.27 10.61
C MET A 1 -5.88 -20.96 9.41
N SER A 2 -6.47 -19.78 9.38
CA SER A 2 -7.30 -19.31 8.27
C SER A 2 -6.81 -17.90 7.95
N LEU A 3 -6.07 -17.77 6.85
CA LEU A 3 -5.59 -16.49 6.39
C LEU A 3 -6.79 -15.62 5.96
N GLY A 4 -6.92 -14.45 6.57
CA GLY A 4 -7.93 -13.45 6.25
C GLY A 4 -7.27 -12.16 5.78
N LEU A 5 -7.80 -11.58 4.72
CA LEU A 5 -7.42 -10.27 4.21
C LEU A 5 -8.62 -9.34 4.29
N THR A 6 -8.41 -8.13 4.81
CA THR A 6 -9.46 -7.11 4.93
C THR A 6 -8.94 -5.79 4.38
N VAL A 7 -9.78 -5.11 3.59
CA VAL A 7 -9.47 -3.81 3.01
C VAL A 7 -10.30 -2.75 3.73
N HIS A 8 -9.64 -1.70 4.17
CA HIS A 8 -10.23 -0.61 4.92
C HIS A 8 -10.25 0.69 4.10
N GLY A 9 -11.36 1.42 4.20
CA GLY A 9 -11.57 2.68 3.46
C GLY A 9 -10.87 3.90 4.08
N SER A 10 -10.32 3.73 5.27
CA SER A 10 -9.51 4.69 6.00
C SER A 10 -8.63 3.99 7.02
N ILE A 11 -7.52 4.60 7.41
CA ILE A 11 -6.69 4.06 8.49
C ILE A 11 -7.44 4.06 9.84
N GLN A 12 -8.40 4.97 10.01
CA GLN A 12 -9.23 5.08 11.21
C GLN A 12 -10.05 3.80 11.48
N GLU A 13 -10.49 3.09 10.43
CA GLU A 13 -11.21 1.82 10.58
C GLU A 13 -10.34 0.68 11.11
N ILE A 14 -9.02 0.75 10.93
CA ILE A 14 -8.06 -0.21 11.49
C ILE A 14 -7.75 0.14 12.96
N GLY A 15 -7.60 1.44 13.23
CA GLY A 15 -7.27 1.97 14.56
C GLY A 15 -5.77 2.00 14.84
N ALA A 16 -5.37 2.94 15.72
CA ALA A 16 -3.97 3.20 16.04
C ALA A 16 -3.27 1.99 16.64
N ASP A 17 -3.90 1.31 17.60
CA ASP A 17 -3.29 0.17 18.30
C ASP A 17 -2.89 -0.96 17.34
N VAL A 18 -3.76 -1.31 16.40
CA VAL A 18 -3.50 -2.37 15.41
C VAL A 18 -2.45 -1.94 14.41
N TRP A 19 -2.55 -0.70 13.92
CA TRP A 19 -1.61 -0.19 12.92
C TRP A 19 -0.20 -0.03 13.49
N ASP A 20 -0.07 0.64 14.63
CA ASP A 20 1.22 0.94 15.25
C ASP A 20 1.87 -0.30 15.88
N ALA A 21 1.12 -1.36 16.20
CA ALA A 21 1.71 -2.66 16.53
C ALA A 21 2.57 -3.21 15.37
N CYS A 22 2.25 -2.88 14.12
CA CYS A 22 3.04 -3.23 12.94
C CYS A 22 4.05 -2.13 12.56
N ALA A 23 3.67 -0.86 12.70
CA ALA A 23 4.49 0.28 12.25
C ALA A 23 5.62 0.65 13.23
N ALA A 24 5.36 0.65 14.54
CA ALA A 24 6.32 1.13 15.55
C ALA A 24 7.67 0.39 15.54
N PRO A 25 7.74 -0.95 15.34
CA PRO A 25 9.03 -1.66 15.26
C PRO A 25 9.95 -1.19 14.14
N THR A 26 9.40 -0.52 13.11
CA THR A 26 10.20 0.00 12.00
C THR A 26 10.97 1.27 12.34
N GLY A 27 10.49 2.04 13.32
CA GLY A 27 11.03 3.35 13.67
C GLY A 27 10.81 4.45 12.61
N ASP A 28 10.11 4.17 11.50
CA ASP A 28 9.85 5.14 10.45
C ASP A 28 8.61 6.02 10.82
N PRO A 29 8.78 7.35 10.93
CA PRO A 29 7.70 8.23 11.38
C PRO A 29 6.56 8.38 10.36
N PHE A 30 6.83 8.13 9.07
CA PHE A 30 5.91 8.38 7.98
C PHE A 30 4.90 7.26 7.78
N VAL A 31 5.19 6.08 8.31
CA VAL A 31 4.28 4.92 8.27
C VAL A 31 3.48 4.77 9.57
N THR A 32 3.64 5.68 10.52
CA THR A 32 2.86 5.67 11.77
C THR A 32 1.39 5.96 11.51
N TYR A 33 0.51 5.47 12.39
CA TYR A 33 -0.90 5.81 12.35
C TYR A 33 -1.10 7.32 12.38
N ALA A 34 -0.41 8.02 13.28
CA ALA A 34 -0.57 9.46 13.47
C ALA A 34 -0.30 10.25 12.18
N PHE A 35 0.75 9.90 11.45
CA PHE A 35 1.10 10.57 10.19
C PHE A 35 0.07 10.31 9.10
N LEU A 36 -0.24 9.02 8.82
CA LEU A 36 -1.16 8.65 7.75
C LEU A 36 -2.60 9.13 8.04
N HIS A 37 -3.03 9.01 9.30
CA HIS A 37 -4.30 9.57 9.76
C HIS A 37 -4.34 11.08 9.56
N ALA A 38 -3.27 11.82 9.85
CA ALA A 38 -3.24 13.26 9.60
C ALA A 38 -3.39 13.59 8.10
N CYS A 39 -2.75 12.83 7.21
CA CYS A 39 -2.92 12.98 5.76
C CYS A 39 -4.39 12.76 5.33
N GLU A 40 -5.05 11.73 5.86
CA GLU A 40 -6.43 11.39 5.53
C GLU A 40 -7.45 12.34 6.17
N ALA A 41 -7.34 12.59 7.48
CA ALA A 41 -8.27 13.42 8.25
C ALA A 41 -8.22 14.90 7.86
N SER A 42 -7.06 15.41 7.42
CA SER A 42 -6.96 16.75 6.82
C SER A 42 -7.62 16.85 5.44
N GLY A 43 -7.92 15.71 4.81
CA GLY A 43 -8.41 15.62 3.45
C GLY A 43 -7.34 15.84 2.37
N SER A 44 -6.05 15.80 2.76
CA SER A 44 -4.93 15.90 1.81
C SER A 44 -4.80 14.62 0.99
N ALA A 45 -4.90 13.45 1.64
CA ALA A 45 -5.01 12.14 1.03
C ALA A 45 -6.47 11.68 1.09
N ALA A 46 -7.29 12.16 0.16
CA ALA A 46 -8.71 11.82 0.07
C ALA A 46 -9.13 11.49 -1.37
N PRO A 47 -10.24 10.74 -1.59
CA PRO A 47 -10.69 10.36 -2.93
C PRO A 47 -10.87 11.56 -3.88
N ARG A 48 -11.38 12.69 -3.38
CA ARG A 48 -11.54 13.94 -4.16
C ARG A 48 -10.21 14.53 -4.65
N GLN A 49 -9.10 14.22 -3.97
CA GLN A 49 -7.73 14.59 -4.34
C GLN A 49 -7.03 13.49 -5.14
N GLY A 50 -7.77 12.48 -5.61
CA GLY A 50 -7.21 11.32 -6.30
C GLY A 50 -6.52 10.29 -5.39
N TRP A 51 -6.59 10.43 -4.07
CA TRP A 51 -5.98 9.53 -3.08
C TRP A 51 -7.06 8.77 -2.30
N GLY A 52 -7.64 7.71 -2.88
CA GLY A 52 -8.67 6.93 -2.21
C GLY A 52 -8.09 5.85 -1.31
N PRO A 53 -8.15 5.91 0.04
CA PRO A 53 -7.51 4.92 0.91
C PRO A 53 -8.11 3.52 0.73
N ARG A 54 -7.25 2.51 0.73
CA ARG A 54 -7.57 1.07 0.55
C ARG A 54 -6.62 0.21 1.38
N HIS A 55 -6.31 0.61 2.61
CA HIS A 55 -5.34 -0.07 3.45
C HIS A 55 -5.66 -1.56 3.59
N LEU A 56 -4.64 -2.39 3.44
CA LEU A 56 -4.76 -3.83 3.57
C LEU A 56 -4.32 -4.27 4.96
N LEU A 57 -5.08 -5.17 5.57
CA LEU A 57 -4.77 -5.81 6.84
C LEU A 57 -4.85 -7.34 6.68
N ALA A 58 -3.77 -8.03 7.05
CA ALA A 58 -3.69 -9.48 7.03
C ALA A 58 -3.79 -10.07 8.45
N ARG A 59 -4.53 -11.18 8.57
CA ARG A 59 -4.75 -11.93 9.82
C ARG A 59 -4.63 -13.43 9.60
N ASP A 60 -4.19 -14.16 10.62
CA ASP A 60 -4.41 -15.60 10.75
C ASP A 60 -5.30 -15.87 11.96
N GLY A 61 -6.59 -16.14 11.72
CA GLY A 61 -7.60 -16.08 12.77
C GLY A 61 -7.67 -14.67 13.37
N ASP A 62 -7.47 -14.55 14.68
CA ASP A 62 -7.46 -13.25 15.38
C ASP A 62 -6.07 -12.59 15.41
N ALA A 63 -5.01 -13.33 15.03
CA ALA A 63 -3.65 -12.81 15.07
C ALA A 63 -3.40 -11.86 13.89
N ILE A 64 -2.95 -10.64 14.19
CA ILE A 64 -2.52 -9.67 13.18
C ILE A 64 -1.18 -10.14 12.59
N LEU A 65 -1.11 -10.22 11.27
CA LEU A 65 0.13 -10.54 10.56
C LEU A 65 0.85 -9.28 10.07
N GLY A 66 0.10 -8.30 9.61
CA GLY A 66 0.65 -7.04 9.11
C GLY A 66 -0.35 -6.17 8.35
N VAL A 67 0.08 -4.99 7.98
CA VAL A 67 -0.69 -3.99 7.23
C VAL A 67 0.13 -3.39 6.08
N VAL A 68 -0.56 -2.85 5.08
CA VAL A 68 0.05 -2.06 3.99
C VAL A 68 -0.74 -0.78 3.76
N PRO A 69 -0.09 0.40 3.75
CA PRO A 69 -0.72 1.62 3.28
C PRO A 69 -0.94 1.55 1.77
N LEU A 70 -2.20 1.55 1.35
CA LEU A 70 -2.59 1.47 -0.05
C LEU A 70 -3.60 2.57 -0.37
N TYR A 71 -3.50 3.10 -1.59
CA TYR A 71 -4.38 4.15 -2.11
C TYR A 71 -4.74 3.84 -3.55
N MET A 72 -6.03 3.86 -3.87
CA MET A 72 -6.52 3.90 -5.24
C MET A 72 -6.25 5.29 -5.81
N LYS A 73 -5.54 5.32 -6.93
CA LYS A 73 -4.96 6.52 -7.51
C LYS A 73 -5.59 6.88 -8.84
N GLY A 74 -6.16 8.08 -8.92
CA GLY A 74 -6.75 8.64 -10.14
C GLY A 74 -5.79 9.47 -11.01
N HIS A 75 -4.58 9.75 -10.52
CA HIS A 75 -3.52 10.50 -11.21
C HIS A 75 -2.18 10.34 -10.47
N SER A 76 -1.04 10.61 -11.10
CA SER A 76 0.26 10.51 -10.42
C SER A 76 0.73 11.71 -9.60
N GLN A 77 -0.10 12.75 -9.45
CA GLN A 77 0.25 13.90 -8.60
C GLN A 77 0.46 13.46 -7.14
N GLY A 78 1.54 13.95 -6.52
CA GLY A 78 1.92 13.64 -5.14
C GLY A 78 2.64 12.30 -4.94
N GLU A 79 2.85 11.50 -6.00
CA GLU A 79 3.65 10.26 -5.94
C GLU A 79 5.14 10.51 -6.07
N TYR A 80 5.53 11.69 -6.58
CA TYR A 80 6.92 12.05 -6.92
C TYR A 80 7.58 11.09 -7.92
N VAL A 81 6.77 10.31 -8.65
CA VAL A 81 7.14 9.54 -9.84
C VAL A 81 6.32 10.07 -11.00
N PHE A 82 7.00 10.65 -12.00
CA PHE A 82 6.35 11.29 -13.15
C PHE A 82 6.20 10.28 -14.29
N ASP A 83 5.15 9.46 -14.22
CA ASP A 83 4.81 8.43 -15.21
C ASP A 83 3.89 8.93 -16.33
N HIS A 84 3.72 10.26 -16.49
CA HIS A 84 2.83 10.88 -17.47
C HIS A 84 3.05 10.36 -18.90
N SER A 85 4.31 10.21 -19.32
CA SER A 85 4.64 9.70 -20.66
C SER A 85 4.19 8.25 -20.87
N TRP A 86 4.19 7.44 -19.80
CA TRP A 86 3.75 6.06 -19.83
C TRP A 86 2.23 5.95 -19.79
N ALA A 87 1.58 6.72 -18.92
CA ALA A 87 0.12 6.85 -18.87
C ALA A 87 -0.43 7.25 -20.25
N ASP A 88 0.12 8.31 -20.84
CA ASP A 88 -0.27 8.79 -22.17
C ASP A 88 -0.07 7.72 -23.26
N ALA A 89 1.03 6.96 -23.20
CA ALA A 89 1.30 5.91 -24.17
C ALA A 89 0.31 4.74 -24.05
N TYR A 90 0.00 4.32 -22.82
CA TYR A 90 -0.95 3.26 -22.52
C TYR A 90 -2.38 3.65 -22.93
N GLU A 91 -2.78 4.89 -22.63
CA GLU A 91 -4.09 5.42 -23.03
C GLU A 91 -4.22 5.56 -24.56
N ARG A 92 -3.16 6.01 -25.24
CA ARG A 92 -3.13 6.00 -26.72
C ARG A 92 -3.22 4.60 -27.33
N ALA A 93 -2.80 3.57 -26.60
CA ALA A 93 -2.97 2.18 -27.00
C ALA A 93 -4.38 1.63 -26.71
N GLY A 94 -5.29 2.44 -26.16
CA GLY A 94 -6.67 2.09 -25.86
C GLY A 94 -6.90 1.52 -24.45
N GLY A 95 -5.88 1.53 -23.59
CA GLY A 95 -6.01 1.12 -22.19
C GLY A 95 -6.51 2.25 -21.28
N ALA A 96 -6.94 1.89 -20.07
CA ALA A 96 -7.18 2.85 -18.99
C ALA A 96 -6.04 2.76 -17.98
N TYR A 97 -5.17 3.77 -17.91
CA TYR A 97 -4.03 3.74 -16.98
C TYR A 97 -4.46 4.01 -15.53
N TYR A 98 -5.50 4.81 -15.34
CA TYR A 98 -6.10 5.06 -14.04
C TYR A 98 -7.53 4.48 -13.98
N PRO A 99 -8.00 4.07 -12.78
CA PRO A 99 -7.26 4.05 -11.53
C PRO A 99 -6.24 2.91 -11.42
N LYS A 100 -5.15 3.17 -10.70
CA LYS A 100 -4.15 2.16 -10.27
C LYS A 100 -4.16 2.01 -8.75
N LEU A 101 -3.64 0.90 -8.23
CA LEU A 101 -3.40 0.74 -6.80
C LEU A 101 -1.97 1.16 -6.46
N LEU A 102 -1.82 1.98 -5.41
CA LEU A 102 -0.54 2.54 -5.00
C LEU A 102 -0.25 2.19 -3.53
N GLY A 103 0.85 1.48 -3.27
CA GLY A 103 1.47 1.40 -1.96
C GLY A 103 2.56 2.43 -1.78
N ALA A 104 2.26 3.50 -1.06
CA ALA A 104 3.17 4.60 -0.77
C ALA A 104 2.71 5.36 0.48
N VAL A 105 3.59 6.20 1.00
CA VAL A 105 3.21 7.23 1.95
C VAL A 105 2.77 8.48 1.17
N PRO A 106 1.60 9.09 1.47
CA PRO A 106 1.17 10.31 0.80
C PRO A 106 2.21 11.44 0.88
N PHE A 107 2.48 12.03 -0.28
CA PHE A 107 3.33 13.22 -0.44
C PHE A 107 4.76 13.09 0.11
N THR A 108 5.25 11.86 0.29
CA THR A 108 6.50 11.59 0.99
C THR A 108 7.38 10.64 0.18
N PRO A 109 8.31 11.14 -0.65
CA PRO A 109 9.21 10.34 -1.46
C PRO A 109 10.39 9.79 -0.64
N ALA A 110 10.12 9.23 0.54
CA ALA A 110 11.11 8.67 1.43
C ALA A 110 11.14 7.14 1.27
N THR A 111 12.33 6.59 1.06
CA THR A 111 12.55 5.14 1.16
C THR A 111 12.23 4.68 2.57
N GLY A 112 11.38 3.67 2.68
CA GLY A 112 10.97 3.11 3.97
C GLY A 112 10.12 1.86 3.78
N PRO A 113 9.69 1.22 4.87
CA PRO A 113 8.90 0.01 4.78
C PRO A 113 7.51 0.31 4.19
N ARG A 114 6.99 -0.62 3.40
CA ARG A 114 5.62 -0.59 2.85
C ARG A 114 4.83 -1.80 3.29
N LEU A 115 5.49 -2.92 3.53
CA LEU A 115 4.89 -4.10 4.14
C LEU A 115 5.20 -4.06 5.64
N LEU A 116 4.23 -3.63 6.46
CA LEU A 116 4.43 -3.48 7.90
C LEU A 116 3.98 -4.77 8.59
N THR A 117 4.90 -5.56 9.11
CA THR A 117 4.58 -6.85 9.75
C THR A 117 4.53 -6.73 11.26
N HIS A 118 3.59 -7.42 11.89
CA HIS A 118 3.54 -7.54 13.34
C HIS A 118 4.79 -8.28 13.85
N PRO A 119 5.42 -7.87 14.98
CA PRO A 119 6.66 -8.47 15.47
C PRO A 119 6.53 -9.96 15.84
N ASP A 120 5.35 -10.39 16.27
CA ASP A 120 5.07 -11.80 16.59
C ASP A 120 4.75 -12.66 15.34
N ALA A 121 4.59 -12.04 14.18
CA ALA A 121 4.33 -12.77 12.95
C ALA A 121 5.63 -13.28 12.32
N ALA A 122 5.55 -14.41 11.61
CA ALA A 122 6.63 -14.84 10.74
C ALA A 122 6.74 -13.84 9.57
N ALA A 123 7.64 -12.85 9.71
CA ALA A 123 7.73 -11.69 8.82
C ALA A 123 7.70 -12.06 7.34
N ALA A 124 8.40 -13.14 6.97
CA ALA A 124 8.41 -13.61 5.60
C ALA A 124 7.02 -14.01 5.07
N ALA A 125 6.33 -14.90 5.78
CA ALA A 125 4.99 -15.34 5.39
C ALA A 125 3.97 -14.19 5.44
N ALA A 126 4.12 -13.28 6.40
CA ALA A 126 3.27 -12.09 6.50
C ALA A 126 3.45 -11.16 5.29
N GLU A 127 4.69 -10.89 4.89
CA GLU A 127 4.97 -10.08 3.69
C GLU A 127 4.42 -10.73 2.41
N ASP A 128 4.59 -12.05 2.25
CA ASP A 128 4.05 -12.77 1.08
C ASP A 128 2.51 -12.67 1.04
N ALA A 129 1.85 -12.81 2.19
CA ALA A 129 0.40 -12.64 2.30
C ALA A 129 -0.04 -11.22 1.93
N LEU A 130 0.71 -10.19 2.34
CA LEU A 130 0.42 -8.80 2.02
C LEU A 130 0.65 -8.49 0.53
N ILE A 131 1.73 -9.00 -0.07
CA ILE A 131 2.03 -8.82 -1.50
C ILE A 131 0.93 -9.48 -2.34
N HIS A 132 0.65 -10.76 -2.11
CA HIS A 132 -0.39 -11.47 -2.84
C HIS A 132 -1.78 -10.87 -2.60
N GLY A 133 -2.06 -10.39 -1.38
CA GLY A 133 -3.30 -9.71 -1.07
C GLY A 133 -3.46 -8.39 -1.82
N ALA A 134 -2.40 -7.59 -1.96
CA ALA A 134 -2.43 -6.37 -2.73
C ALA A 134 -2.60 -6.63 -4.24
N VAL A 135 -1.94 -7.66 -4.78
CA VAL A 135 -2.11 -8.09 -6.18
C VAL A 135 -3.55 -8.56 -6.43
N ALA A 136 -4.08 -9.44 -5.56
CA ALA A 136 -5.45 -9.91 -5.67
C ALA A 136 -6.47 -8.77 -5.55
N LEU A 137 -6.20 -7.77 -4.71
CA LEU A 137 -7.05 -6.58 -4.59
C LEU A 137 -7.06 -5.75 -5.88
N THR A 138 -5.90 -5.59 -6.53
CA THR A 138 -5.80 -4.93 -7.85
C THR A 138 -6.68 -5.62 -8.88
N ASP A 139 -6.63 -6.96 -8.96
CA ASP A 139 -7.45 -7.74 -9.89
C ASP A 139 -8.95 -7.66 -9.56
N GLN A 140 -9.31 -7.78 -8.28
CA GLN A 140 -10.71 -7.73 -7.82
C GLN A 140 -11.39 -6.39 -8.09
N LEU A 141 -10.62 -5.30 -8.07
CA LEU A 141 -11.11 -3.96 -8.32
C LEU A 141 -10.96 -3.53 -9.79
N ASP A 142 -10.53 -4.44 -10.68
CA ASP A 142 -10.29 -4.18 -12.11
C ASP A 142 -9.38 -2.95 -12.32
N LEU A 143 -8.32 -2.85 -11.50
CA LEU A 143 -7.36 -1.75 -11.57
C LEU A 143 -6.25 -2.09 -12.55
N SER A 144 -5.72 -1.06 -13.22
CA SER A 144 -4.73 -1.22 -14.29
C SER A 144 -3.42 -1.88 -13.81
N SER A 145 -3.00 -1.60 -12.57
CA SER A 145 -1.74 -2.07 -12.00
C SER A 145 -1.66 -1.87 -10.48
N LEU A 146 -0.69 -2.55 -9.86
CA LEU A 146 -0.18 -2.28 -8.51
C LEU A 146 1.20 -1.64 -8.59
N HIS A 147 1.38 -0.50 -7.94
CA HIS A 147 2.67 0.19 -7.82
C HIS A 147 3.04 0.30 -6.34
N ILE A 148 4.25 -0.09 -5.97
CA ILE A 148 4.79 0.12 -4.62
C ILE A 148 5.99 1.07 -4.74
N LEU A 149 5.90 2.25 -4.15
CA LEU A 149 6.89 3.31 -4.33
C LEU A 149 7.75 3.52 -3.09
N PHE A 150 9.04 3.72 -3.36
CA PHE A 150 10.10 3.88 -2.36
C PHE A 150 10.11 2.77 -1.27
N PRO A 151 9.94 1.48 -1.61
CA PRO A 151 10.14 0.41 -0.64
C PRO A 151 11.63 0.29 -0.26
N GLU A 152 11.90 -0.21 0.93
CA GLU A 152 13.24 -0.69 1.27
C GLU A 152 13.70 -1.81 0.33
N GLU A 153 15.00 -1.89 0.08
CA GLU A 153 15.58 -2.85 -0.88
C GLU A 153 15.20 -4.31 -0.57
N ARG A 154 15.11 -4.67 0.71
CA ARG A 154 14.70 -6.03 1.12
C ARG A 154 13.29 -6.36 0.65
N GLN A 155 12.35 -5.42 0.82
CA GLN A 155 10.97 -5.59 0.40
C GLN A 155 10.85 -5.51 -1.12
N TRP A 156 11.63 -4.64 -1.76
CA TRP A 156 11.74 -4.56 -3.21
C TRP A 156 12.17 -5.90 -3.83
N ARG A 157 13.25 -6.51 -3.34
CA ARG A 157 13.71 -7.84 -3.81
C ARG A 157 12.62 -8.90 -3.63
N ARG A 158 11.98 -8.91 -2.46
CA ARG A 158 10.91 -9.86 -2.16
C ARG A 158 9.71 -9.73 -3.11
N MET A 159 9.30 -8.50 -3.42
CA MET A 159 8.25 -8.25 -4.41
C MET A 159 8.62 -8.80 -5.78
N GLY A 160 9.91 -8.73 -6.15
CA GLY A 160 10.44 -9.34 -7.36
C GLY A 160 10.37 -10.87 -7.34
N ASP A 161 10.75 -11.48 -6.22
CA ASP A 161 10.62 -12.94 -6.02
C ASP A 161 9.16 -13.40 -6.09
N ALA A 162 8.21 -12.54 -5.69
CA ALA A 162 6.77 -12.75 -5.81
C ALA A 162 6.21 -12.43 -7.21
N GLY A 163 7.06 -12.10 -8.19
CA GLY A 163 6.67 -11.90 -9.59
C GLY A 163 6.30 -10.46 -9.98
N MET A 164 6.46 -9.49 -9.09
CA MET A 164 6.31 -8.07 -9.46
C MET A 164 7.48 -7.60 -10.33
N LEU A 165 7.19 -6.69 -11.26
CA LEU A 165 8.24 -6.06 -12.06
C LEU A 165 9.03 -5.06 -11.20
N LEU A 166 10.33 -5.28 -11.13
CA LEU A 166 11.26 -4.41 -10.43
C LEU A 166 11.70 -3.25 -11.32
N ARG A 167 11.56 -2.03 -10.82
CA ARG A 167 11.91 -0.79 -11.52
C ARG A 167 12.48 0.24 -10.57
#